data_AF-A0A1G8FAU5-F1
#
_entry.id   AF-A0A1G8FAU5-F1
#
_cell.length_a   1.000
_cell.length_b   1.000
_cell.length_c   1.000
_cell.angle_alpha   90.00
_cell.angle_beta   90.00
_cell.angle_gamma   90.00
#
_symmetry.space_group_name_H-M   'P 1'
#
loop_
_entity.id
_entity.type
_entity.pdbx_description
1 polymer ?
#
loop_
_entity_poly.entity_id
_entity_poly.type
_entity_poly.pdbx_seq_one_letter_code
_entity_poly.pdbx_strand_id
1 'polypeptide(L)'
;MLNAMRQKSARAERAGVAHGEAGRDPVSDEAGDPRQDTESIGPGLLQAVLARENLQRAWKRVKANKGAAGVDGLNIEQTGRHLITAWPKIRGQLLRETYRPSPVRRVRIPKPDGGERELGIPTVTDRLIQQAVLQPMLDLTFSEHSYGFRPGRRAHDAILAAQATSRRDGRSWSWSMSIWRNSLIASITTSSLTA
;
A
#
# COMPACT_ATOMS: atom_id res chain seq x y z
N MET A 1 -19.00 0.42 -54.03
CA MET A 1 -17.94 1.00 -54.88
C MET A 1 -17.58 2.36 -54.30
N LEU A 2 -16.43 2.44 -53.63
CA LEU A 2 -15.25 3.27 -54.00
C LEU A 2 -15.52 4.78 -53.78
N ASN A 3 -14.86 5.45 -52.83
CA ASN A 3 -13.43 5.75 -52.93
C ASN A 3 -12.71 5.84 -51.57
N ALA A 4 -11.61 5.11 -51.48
CA ALA A 4 -10.50 5.40 -50.59
C ALA A 4 -9.63 6.49 -51.23
N MET A 5 -9.23 7.50 -50.45
CA MET A 5 -8.10 8.36 -50.80
C MET A 5 -7.03 8.27 -49.71
N ARG A 6 -5.84 7.96 -50.21
CA ARG A 6 -4.60 7.63 -49.53
C ARG A 6 -3.72 8.89 -49.39
N GLN A 7 -3.04 8.96 -48.25
CA GLN A 7 -1.77 9.65 -47.91
C GLN A 7 -1.51 11.09 -48.40
N LYS A 8 -1.20 11.95 -47.41
CA LYS A 8 0.00 12.81 -47.46
C LYS A 8 0.79 12.65 -46.17
N SER A 9 2.00 12.11 -46.31
CA SER A 9 3.08 12.16 -45.33
C SER A 9 3.63 13.57 -45.28
N ALA A 10 3.61 14.22 -44.11
CA ALA A 10 4.44 15.39 -43.83
C ALA A 10 5.57 14.95 -42.89
N ARG A 11 6.75 14.79 -43.48
CA ARG A 11 8.03 14.69 -42.80
C ARG A 11 8.34 16.08 -42.24
N ALA A 12 8.17 16.28 -40.93
CA ALA A 12 8.73 17.42 -40.23
C ALA A 12 10.11 17.02 -39.71
N GLU A 13 11.09 17.81 -40.10
CA GLU A 13 12.51 17.55 -40.01
C GLU A 13 13.01 17.56 -38.56
N ARG A 14 14.01 16.71 -38.32
CA ARG A 14 14.82 16.68 -37.10
C ARG A 14 15.78 17.86 -37.15
N ALA A 15 15.79 18.70 -36.12
CA ALA A 15 16.96 19.50 -35.75
C ALA A 15 16.90 19.88 -34.27
N GLY A 16 18.04 19.72 -33.58
CA GLY A 16 18.24 20.19 -32.21
C GLY A 16 18.70 19.11 -31.24
N VAL A 17 19.88 18.54 -31.45
CA VAL A 17 20.63 17.88 -30.37
C VAL A 17 21.05 18.97 -29.40
N ALA A 18 20.31 19.12 -28.31
CA ALA A 18 20.78 19.86 -27.14
C ALA A 18 21.29 18.83 -26.13
N HIS A 19 22.61 18.75 -25.97
CA HIS A 19 23.23 18.05 -24.85
C HIS A 19 22.79 18.73 -23.55
N GLY A 20 21.81 18.14 -22.87
CA GLY A 20 21.49 18.49 -21.49
C GLY A 20 22.54 17.88 -20.57
N GLU A 21 23.44 18.72 -20.07
CA GLU A 21 24.37 18.39 -18.99
C GLU A 21 23.58 18.26 -17.68
N ALA A 22 22.92 17.11 -17.49
CA ALA A 22 22.49 16.70 -16.17
C ALA A 22 23.73 16.15 -15.44
N GLY A 23 24.27 16.95 -14.51
CA GLY A 23 25.26 16.48 -13.56
C GLY A 23 24.78 15.19 -12.91
N ARG A 24 25.59 14.13 -13.01
CA ARG A 24 25.34 12.84 -12.37
C ARG A 24 25.75 12.95 -10.91
N ASP A 25 24.87 13.44 -10.07
CA ASP A 25 24.86 13.02 -8.68
C ASP A 25 23.77 11.94 -8.53
N PRO A 26 24.13 10.65 -8.43
CA PRO A 26 23.17 9.63 -8.09
C PRO A 26 22.91 9.75 -6.58
N VAL A 27 22.04 10.67 -6.17
CA VAL A 27 21.32 10.46 -4.92
C VAL A 27 20.26 9.43 -5.24
N SER A 28 20.70 8.16 -5.30
CA SER A 28 19.81 7.02 -5.35
C SER A 28 19.06 6.96 -4.02
N ASP A 29 17.81 7.40 -4.01
CA ASP A 29 16.86 7.11 -2.93
C ASP A 29 16.19 5.73 -3.14
N GLU A 30 16.93 4.82 -3.78
CA GLU A 30 16.57 3.40 -3.87
C GLU A 30 16.51 2.88 -2.44
N ALA A 31 15.35 2.36 -2.03
CA ALA A 31 15.26 1.56 -0.81
C ALA A 31 16.35 0.48 -0.90
N GLY A 32 17.29 0.47 0.05
CA GLY A 32 18.51 -0.33 -0.03
C GLY A 32 18.23 -1.79 -0.42
N ASP A 33 19.11 -2.37 -1.23
CA ASP A 33 19.08 -3.77 -1.67
C ASP A 33 18.85 -4.67 -0.43
N PRO A 34 17.74 -5.42 -0.32
CA PRO A 34 17.50 -6.31 0.80
C PRO A 34 18.32 -7.59 0.60
N ARG A 35 19.65 -7.45 0.58
CA ARG A 35 20.60 -8.55 0.56
C ARG A 35 21.47 -8.48 1.80
N GLN A 36 20.87 -8.66 2.97
CA GLN A 36 21.57 -9.24 4.12
C GLN A 36 20.63 -10.22 4.83
N ASP A 37 21.01 -11.49 4.73
CA ASP A 37 20.74 -12.57 5.67
C ASP A 37 19.28 -12.98 5.87
N THR A 38 18.76 -13.76 4.92
CA THR A 38 17.64 -14.69 5.18
C THR A 38 18.14 -15.89 6.01
N GLU A 39 18.86 -15.64 7.10
CA GLU A 39 19.04 -16.65 8.13
C GLU A 39 17.74 -16.71 8.93
N SER A 40 16.89 -17.69 8.62
CA SER A 40 15.81 -18.19 9.48
C SER A 40 15.05 -17.12 10.31
N ILE A 41 14.54 -16.08 9.65
CA ILE A 41 13.63 -15.11 10.30
C ILE A 41 12.31 -15.81 10.71
N GLY A 42 12.01 -17.00 10.17
CA GLY A 42 10.74 -17.73 10.33
C GLY A 42 10.29 -17.98 11.78
N PRO A 43 11.03 -18.72 12.62
CA PRO A 43 10.54 -19.14 13.94
C PRO A 43 10.47 -17.98 14.94
N GLY A 44 11.49 -17.12 14.97
CA GLY A 44 11.57 -15.98 15.88
C GLY A 44 10.50 -14.92 15.57
N LEU A 45 10.22 -14.70 14.28
CA LEU A 45 9.18 -13.76 13.86
C LEU A 45 7.79 -14.27 14.20
N LEU A 46 7.47 -15.55 13.95
CA LEU A 46 6.16 -16.09 14.33
C LEU A 46 5.95 -16.04 15.85
N GLN A 47 7.00 -16.29 16.64
CA GLN A 47 6.97 -16.11 18.09
C GLN A 47 6.71 -14.65 18.47
N ALA A 48 7.38 -13.69 17.83
CA ALA A 48 7.17 -12.27 18.06
C ALA A 48 5.74 -11.82 17.66
N VAL A 49 5.21 -12.32 16.55
CA VAL A 49 3.83 -12.08 16.11
C VAL A 49 2.83 -12.56 17.14
N LEU A 50 3.04 -13.76 17.69
CA LEU A 50 2.16 -14.39 18.68
C LEU A 50 2.48 -14.01 20.14
N ALA A 51 3.44 -13.10 20.37
CA ALA A 51 3.76 -12.60 21.69
C ALA A 51 2.54 -11.89 22.30
N ARG A 52 2.33 -12.08 23.59
CA ARG A 52 1.14 -11.56 24.31
C ARG A 52 1.03 -10.05 24.17
N GLU A 53 2.15 -9.35 24.31
CA GLU A 53 2.26 -7.89 24.25
C GLU A 53 1.90 -7.40 22.83
N ASN A 54 2.36 -8.12 21.81
CA ASN A 54 2.04 -7.81 20.42
C ASN A 54 0.55 -7.99 20.14
N LEU A 55 -0.03 -9.12 20.56
CA LEU A 55 -1.47 -9.38 20.41
C LEU A 55 -2.33 -8.35 21.14
N GLN A 56 -1.90 -7.90 22.33
CA GLN A 56 -2.59 -6.83 23.06
C GLN A 56 -2.55 -5.50 22.28
N ARG A 57 -1.41 -5.12 21.71
CA ARG A 57 -1.30 -3.92 20.87
C ARG A 57 -2.14 -4.06 19.60
N ALA A 58 -2.11 -5.22 18.95
CA ALA A 58 -2.90 -5.50 17.77
C ALA A 58 -4.40 -5.40 18.08
N TRP A 59 -4.85 -6.01 19.19
CA TRP A 59 -6.23 -5.92 19.66
C TRP A 59 -6.66 -4.49 19.94
N LYS A 60 -5.82 -3.68 20.61
CA LYS A 60 -6.10 -2.25 20.83
C LYS A 60 -6.35 -1.50 19.52
N ARG A 61 -5.53 -1.75 18.48
CA ARG A 61 -5.72 -1.14 17.15
C ARG A 61 -7.00 -1.61 16.46
N VAL A 62 -7.29 -2.92 16.49
CA VAL A 62 -8.53 -3.47 15.93
C VAL A 62 -9.76 -2.84 16.59
N LYS A 63 -9.74 -2.65 17.92
CA LYS A 63 -10.81 -1.95 18.64
C LYS A 63 -10.95 -0.49 18.24
N ALA A 64 -9.83 0.23 18.12
CA ALA A 64 -9.83 1.64 17.75
C ALA A 64 -10.41 1.89 16.35
N ASN A 65 -10.21 0.95 15.41
CA ASN A 65 -10.69 1.05 14.03
C ASN A 65 -12.20 0.83 13.88
N LYS A 66 -12.91 0.32 14.90
CA LYS A 66 -14.39 0.16 14.94
C LYS A 66 -15.01 -0.50 13.69
N GLY A 67 -14.28 -1.40 13.02
CA GLY A 67 -14.71 -2.03 11.77
C GLY A 67 -15.90 -2.97 11.96
N ALA A 68 -16.75 -3.08 10.93
CA ALA A 68 -17.91 -3.96 10.93
C ALA A 68 -17.54 -5.45 11.07
N ALA A 69 -18.52 -6.28 11.43
CA ALA A 69 -18.37 -7.73 11.50
C ALA A 69 -18.04 -8.34 10.13
N GLY A 70 -17.30 -9.45 10.16
CA GLY A 70 -16.97 -10.24 8.98
C GLY A 70 -18.09 -11.20 8.60
N VAL A 71 -17.75 -12.29 7.91
CA VAL A 71 -18.71 -13.31 7.47
C VAL A 71 -19.30 -14.11 8.64
N ASP A 72 -18.59 -14.17 9.76
CA ASP A 72 -19.00 -14.84 11.01
C ASP A 72 -20.02 -14.04 11.83
N GLY A 73 -20.29 -12.78 11.45
CA GLY A 73 -21.26 -11.91 12.12
C GLY A 73 -20.83 -11.44 13.51
N LEU A 74 -19.67 -11.86 14.01
CA LEU A 74 -19.19 -11.49 15.34
C LEU A 74 -18.67 -10.05 15.34
N ASN A 75 -19.20 -9.24 16.24
CA ASN A 75 -18.67 -7.91 16.52
C ASN A 75 -17.44 -7.99 17.44
N ILE A 76 -16.78 -6.84 17.67
CA ILE A 76 -15.54 -6.76 18.46
C ILE A 76 -15.69 -7.38 19.87
N GLU A 77 -16.81 -7.13 20.54
CA GLU A 77 -17.04 -7.61 21.90
C GLU A 77 -17.28 -9.13 21.92
N GLN A 78 -18.15 -9.61 21.02
CA GLN A 78 -18.44 -11.03 20.87
C GLN A 78 -17.20 -11.83 20.49
N THR A 79 -16.37 -11.31 19.58
CA THR A 79 -15.08 -11.91 19.25
C THR A 79 -14.16 -11.94 20.47
N GLY A 80 -14.12 -10.86 21.26
CA GLY A 80 -13.35 -10.84 22.51
C GLY A 80 -13.71 -11.98 23.44
N ARG A 81 -15.01 -12.24 23.63
CA ARG A 81 -15.50 -13.37 24.44
C ARG A 81 -15.18 -14.73 23.80
N HIS A 82 -15.37 -14.86 22.49
CA HIS A 82 -15.05 -16.08 21.74
C HIS A 82 -13.57 -16.47 21.84
N LEU A 83 -12.66 -15.49 21.76
CA LEU A 83 -11.23 -15.73 21.81
C LEU A 83 -10.75 -16.27 23.17
N ILE A 84 -11.48 -16.05 24.26
CA ILE A 84 -11.12 -16.60 25.59
C ILE A 84 -10.99 -18.12 25.53
N THR A 85 -11.89 -18.79 24.81
CA THR A 85 -11.91 -20.25 24.69
C THR A 85 -11.28 -20.74 23.39
N ALA A 86 -11.42 -20.00 22.29
CA ALA A 86 -10.95 -20.43 20.97
C ALA A 86 -9.44 -20.19 20.74
N TRP A 87 -8.82 -19.25 21.46
CA TRP A 87 -7.43 -18.84 21.18
C TRP A 87 -6.39 -19.97 21.28
N PRO A 88 -6.42 -20.88 22.27
CA PRO A 88 -5.45 -21.98 22.32
C PRO A 88 -5.44 -22.84 21.04
N LYS A 89 -6.62 -23.11 20.49
CA LYS A 89 -6.78 -23.85 19.23
C LYS A 89 -6.22 -23.05 18.04
N ILE A 90 -6.61 -21.78 17.90
CA ILE A 90 -6.16 -20.90 16.82
C ILE A 90 -4.64 -20.74 16.85
N ARG A 91 -4.07 -20.48 18.04
CA ARG A 91 -2.62 -20.37 18.23
C ARG A 91 -1.90 -21.66 17.82
N GLY A 92 -2.42 -22.82 18.23
CA GLY A 92 -1.86 -24.11 17.81
C GLY A 92 -1.91 -24.32 16.29
N GLN A 93 -2.98 -23.86 15.62
CA GLN A 93 -3.07 -23.91 14.17
C GLN A 93 -2.08 -22.98 13.48
N LEU A 94 -1.87 -21.76 14.01
CA LEU A 94 -0.89 -20.81 13.49
C LEU A 94 0.54 -21.34 13.62
N LEU A 95 0.89 -21.92 14.78
CA LEU A 95 2.21 -22.53 15.02
C LEU A 95 2.49 -23.75 14.14
N ARG A 96 1.44 -24.47 13.71
CA ARG A 96 1.55 -25.62 12.79
C ARG A 96 1.26 -25.25 11.34
N GLU A 97 1.10 -23.96 11.01
CA GLU A 97 0.80 -23.48 9.65
C GLU A 97 -0.50 -24.07 9.03
N THR A 98 -1.41 -24.56 9.88
CA THR A 98 -2.69 -25.18 9.48
C THR A 98 -3.87 -24.20 9.58
N TYR A 99 -3.63 -22.98 10.06
CA TYR A 99 -4.66 -21.95 10.13
C TYR A 99 -5.16 -21.60 8.72
N ARG A 100 -6.48 -21.45 8.58
CA ARG A 100 -7.14 -21.03 7.35
C ARG A 100 -8.01 -19.82 7.67
N PRO A 101 -7.66 -18.63 7.15
CA PRO A 101 -8.48 -17.43 7.35
C PRO A 101 -9.89 -17.61 6.80
N SER A 102 -10.86 -16.92 7.39
CA SER A 102 -12.23 -16.95 6.90
C SER A 102 -12.37 -16.13 5.61
N PRO A 103 -13.34 -16.45 4.74
CA PRO A 103 -13.61 -15.62 3.57
C PRO A 103 -14.04 -14.21 3.99
N VAL A 104 -13.63 -13.21 3.21
CA VAL A 104 -14.01 -11.81 3.47
C VAL A 104 -15.47 -11.56 3.11
N ARG A 105 -16.19 -10.84 3.96
CA ARG A 105 -17.56 -10.39 3.66
C ARG A 105 -17.52 -9.25 2.67
N ARG A 106 -18.22 -9.38 1.53
CA ARG A 106 -18.28 -8.32 0.52
C ARG A 106 -19.37 -7.31 0.86
N VAL A 107 -19.04 -6.02 0.76
CA VAL A 107 -19.97 -4.90 0.94
C VAL A 107 -19.79 -3.94 -0.22
N ARG A 108 -20.89 -3.46 -0.80
CA ARG A 108 -20.89 -2.40 -1.80
C ARG A 108 -21.13 -1.06 -1.12
N ILE A 109 -20.26 -0.10 -1.41
CA ILE A 109 -20.37 1.27 -0.92
C ILE A 109 -20.42 2.21 -2.12
N PRO A 110 -21.43 3.09 -2.20
CA PRO A 110 -21.54 4.03 -3.29
C PRO A 110 -20.37 5.02 -3.27
N LYS A 111 -19.86 5.36 -4.45
CA LYS A 111 -18.91 6.46 -4.61
C LYS A 111 -19.66 7.80 -4.71
N PRO A 112 -19.06 8.91 -4.27
CA PRO A 112 -19.66 10.25 -4.44
C PRO A 112 -19.99 10.58 -5.90
N ASP A 113 -19.13 10.16 -6.83
CA ASP A 113 -19.20 10.52 -8.26
C ASP A 113 -19.98 9.47 -9.10
N GLY A 114 -20.64 8.52 -8.43
CA GLY A 114 -21.34 7.40 -9.08
C GLY A 114 -20.52 6.10 -9.16
N GLY A 115 -21.25 4.99 -9.26
CA GLY A 115 -20.70 3.64 -9.20
C GLY A 115 -20.43 3.14 -7.78
N GLU A 116 -19.96 1.90 -7.67
CA GLU A 116 -19.80 1.20 -6.39
C GLU A 116 -18.33 0.86 -6.10
N ARG A 117 -17.96 0.87 -4.82
CA ARG A 117 -16.71 0.31 -4.30
C ARG A 117 -17.05 -0.98 -3.57
N GLU A 118 -16.54 -2.11 -4.05
CA GLU A 118 -16.57 -3.35 -3.29
C GLU A 118 -15.49 -3.32 -2.20
N LEU A 119 -15.90 -3.50 -0.94
CA LEU A 119 -15.02 -3.72 0.20
C LEU A 119 -15.08 -5.19 0.63
N GLY A 120 -13.91 -5.75 0.96
CA GLY A 120 -13.79 -7.03 1.66
C GLY A 120 -13.56 -6.79 3.14
N ILE A 121 -14.45 -7.30 3.99
CA ILE A 121 -14.37 -7.15 5.45
C ILE A 121 -14.01 -8.51 6.05
N PRO A 122 -12.76 -8.72 6.52
CA PRO A 122 -12.37 -9.95 7.20
C PRO A 122 -13.08 -10.07 8.56
N THR A 123 -13.05 -11.27 9.16
CA THR A 123 -13.52 -11.45 10.55
C THR A 123 -12.67 -10.65 11.52
N VAL A 124 -13.19 -10.35 12.71
CA VAL A 124 -12.42 -9.62 13.73
C VAL A 124 -11.18 -10.44 14.15
N THR A 125 -11.30 -11.77 14.21
CA THR A 125 -10.18 -12.69 14.48
C THR A 125 -9.09 -12.58 13.41
N ASP A 126 -9.48 -12.61 12.13
CA ASP A 126 -8.52 -12.47 11.02
C ASP A 126 -7.84 -11.09 11.05
N ARG A 127 -8.59 -10.02 11.35
CA ARG A 127 -8.01 -8.67 11.51
C ARG A 127 -7.02 -8.60 12.66
N LEU A 128 -7.29 -9.27 13.78
CA LEU A 128 -6.34 -9.36 14.89
C LEU A 128 -5.04 -10.04 14.45
N ILE A 129 -5.13 -11.17 13.75
CA ILE A 129 -3.96 -11.91 13.26
C ILE A 129 -3.19 -11.07 12.24
N GLN A 130 -3.85 -10.48 11.25
CA GLN A 130 -3.22 -9.58 10.28
C GLN A 130 -2.53 -8.40 10.96
N GLN A 131 -3.19 -7.77 11.93
CA GLN A 131 -2.62 -6.65 12.67
C GLN A 131 -1.40 -7.05 13.50
N ALA A 132 -1.39 -8.27 14.04
CA ALA A 132 -0.27 -8.82 14.79
C ALA A 132 0.93 -9.17 13.89
N VAL A 133 0.68 -9.65 12.66
CA VAL A 133 1.72 -9.92 11.65
C VAL A 133 2.38 -8.63 11.19
N LEU A 134 1.57 -7.60 10.90
CA LEU A 134 2.06 -6.34 10.33
C LEU A 134 2.87 -5.50 11.34
N GLN A 135 2.57 -5.59 12.64
CA GLN A 135 3.19 -4.71 13.66
C GLN A 135 4.72 -4.81 13.76
N PRO A 136 5.33 -6.01 13.82
CA PRO A 136 6.78 -6.15 13.89
C PRO A 136 7.52 -5.82 12.58
N MET A 137 6.84 -5.86 11.43
CA MET A 137 7.47 -5.83 10.11
C MET A 137 7.49 -4.45 9.45
N LEU A 138 6.61 -3.53 9.87
CA LEU A 138 6.15 -2.42 9.04
C LEU A 138 7.05 -1.17 8.93
N ASP A 139 8.21 -1.09 9.58
CA ASP A 139 8.95 0.20 9.58
C ASP A 139 10.47 0.11 9.39
N LEU A 140 11.03 -1.09 9.21
CA LEU A 140 12.49 -1.23 9.18
C LEU A 140 13.15 -0.79 7.87
N THR A 141 12.40 -0.65 6.77
CA THR A 141 12.96 -0.46 5.41
C THR A 141 12.21 0.52 4.51
N PHE A 142 11.27 1.31 5.05
CA PHE A 142 10.50 2.25 4.22
C PHE A 142 11.31 3.50 3.85
N SER A 143 11.27 3.91 2.58
CA SER A 143 11.84 5.19 2.13
C SER A 143 11.18 6.37 2.86
N GLU A 144 11.95 7.45 3.04
CA GLU A 144 11.48 8.71 3.61
C GLU A 144 10.40 9.39 2.75
N HIS A 145 10.37 9.10 1.45
CA HIS A 145 9.34 9.60 0.52
C HIS A 145 8.10 8.68 0.44
N SER A 146 8.00 7.66 1.30
CA SER A 146 6.79 6.85 1.46
C SER A 146 5.91 7.40 2.58
N TYR A 147 4.69 7.83 2.23
CA TYR A 147 3.75 8.47 3.17
C TYR A 147 2.47 7.68 3.42
N GLY A 148 2.10 6.77 2.52
CA GLY A 148 0.83 6.02 2.59
C GLY A 148 0.82 5.00 3.72
N PHE A 149 -0.26 4.98 4.51
CA PHE A 149 -0.51 3.97 5.56
C PHE A 149 0.57 3.85 6.65
N ARG A 150 1.39 4.90 6.85
CA ARG A 150 2.45 4.92 7.87
C ARG A 150 2.04 5.69 9.13
N PRO A 151 2.39 5.22 10.33
CA PRO A 151 2.21 5.99 11.56
C PRO A 151 2.94 7.34 11.47
N GLY A 152 2.26 8.43 11.85
CA GLY A 152 2.88 9.77 11.89
C GLY A 152 3.20 10.39 10.52
N ARG A 153 2.70 9.82 9.42
CA ARG A 153 2.78 10.40 8.06
C ARG A 153 1.37 10.53 7.48
N ARG A 154 1.09 11.63 6.79
CA ARG A 154 -0.24 11.93 6.19
C ARG A 154 -0.08 12.38 4.75
N ALA A 155 -1.17 12.33 3.99
CA ALA A 155 -1.19 12.74 2.57
C ALA A 155 -0.70 14.19 2.36
N HIS A 156 -0.96 15.09 3.31
CA HIS A 156 -0.47 16.47 3.25
C HIS A 156 1.06 16.56 3.29
N ASP A 157 1.73 15.70 4.06
CA ASP A 157 3.20 15.70 4.15
C ASP A 157 3.82 15.34 2.79
N ALA A 158 3.19 14.41 2.06
CA ALA A 158 3.61 14.05 0.70
C ALA A 158 3.50 15.23 -0.27
N ILE A 159 2.40 16.01 -0.17
CA ILE A 159 2.17 17.18 -1.02
C ILE A 159 3.23 18.26 -0.72
N LEU A 160 3.48 18.54 0.56
CA LEU A 160 4.47 19.53 0.97
C LEU A 160 5.89 19.14 0.52
N ALA A 161 6.25 17.87 0.68
CA ALA A 161 7.54 17.36 0.22
C ALA A 161 7.68 17.49 -1.31
N ALA A 162 6.65 17.11 -2.08
CA ALA A 162 6.67 17.25 -3.53
C ALA A 162 6.81 18.72 -3.98
N GLN A 163 6.12 19.65 -3.32
CA GLN A 163 6.24 21.08 -3.60
C GLN A 163 7.63 21.62 -3.27
N ALA A 164 8.22 21.22 -2.13
CA ALA A 164 9.55 21.63 -1.73
C ALA A 164 10.61 21.17 -2.73
N THR A 165 10.55 19.90 -3.17
CA THR A 165 11.47 19.34 -4.17
C THR A 165 11.33 20.05 -5.52
N SER A 166 10.11 20.30 -5.98
CA SER A 166 9.86 21.03 -7.23
C SER A 166 10.47 22.45 -7.21
N ARG A 167 10.29 23.19 -6.10
CA ARG A 167 10.86 24.54 -5.93
C ARG A 167 12.38 24.52 -5.86
N ARG A 168 12.97 23.57 -5.12
CA ARG A 168 14.43 23.46 -4.95
C ARG A 168 15.14 23.16 -6.27
N ASP A 169 14.57 22.25 -7.06
CA ASP A 169 15.23 21.73 -8.25
C ASP A 169 14.80 22.44 -9.55
N GLY A 170 13.91 23.44 -9.46
CA GLY A 170 13.34 24.11 -10.62
C GLY A 170 12.53 23.19 -11.55
N ARG A 171 12.03 22.05 -11.04
CA ARG A 171 11.30 21.06 -11.84
C ARG A 171 9.85 21.52 -12.04
N SER A 172 9.49 21.85 -13.28
CA SER A 172 8.12 22.21 -13.71
C SER A 172 7.33 21.05 -14.33
N TRP A 173 7.89 19.83 -14.32
CA TRP A 173 7.32 18.64 -14.95
C TRP A 173 7.11 17.56 -13.89
N SER A 174 5.99 16.84 -14.00
CA SER A 174 5.69 15.73 -13.10
C SER A 174 5.35 14.47 -13.89
N TRP A 175 5.78 13.33 -13.36
CA TRP A 175 5.42 12.01 -13.86
C TRP A 175 4.33 11.46 -12.96
N SER A 176 3.19 11.11 -13.55
CA SER A 176 2.11 10.45 -12.82
C SER A 176 1.98 9.01 -13.29
N MET A 177 2.00 8.08 -12.34
CA MET A 177 1.82 6.67 -12.59
C MET A 177 0.54 6.18 -11.91
N SER A 178 -0.30 5.47 -12.67
CA SER A 178 -1.52 4.85 -12.16
C SER A 178 -1.41 3.33 -12.24
N ILE A 179 -1.67 2.65 -11.13
CA ILE A 179 -1.66 1.18 -11.04
C ILE A 179 -3.11 0.69 -11.14
N TRP A 180 -3.44 -0.02 -12.22
CA TRP A 180 -4.71 -0.71 -12.38
C TRP A 180 -4.52 -2.21 -12.23
N ARG A 181 -5.62 -2.92 -11.88
CA ARG A 181 -5.62 -4.34 -11.50
C ARG A 181 -4.95 -5.29 -12.52
N ASN A 182 -4.76 -4.87 -13.78
CA ASN A 182 -4.09 -5.63 -14.85
C ASN A 182 -3.28 -4.76 -15.85
N SER A 183 -3.00 -3.48 -15.57
CA SER A 183 -2.25 -2.61 -16.49
C SER A 183 -1.55 -1.46 -15.76
N LEU A 184 -0.34 -1.11 -16.22
CA LEU A 184 0.38 0.09 -15.82
C LEU A 184 0.19 1.15 -16.90
N ILE A 185 -0.30 2.33 -16.53
CA ILE A 185 -0.36 3.49 -17.41
C ILE A 185 0.50 4.58 -16.77
N ALA A 186 1.52 5.01 -17.50
CA ALA A 186 2.36 6.15 -17.15
C ALA A 186 2.01 7.33 -18.07
N SER A 187 1.79 8.50 -17.48
CA SER A 187 1.49 9.73 -18.22
C SER A 187 2.42 10.84 -17.73
N ILE A 188 3.00 11.58 -18.68
CA ILE A 188 3.77 12.79 -18.41
C ILE A 188 2.79 13.95 -18.47
N THR A 189 2.68 14.69 -17.37
CA THR A 189 1.87 15.91 -17.33
C THR A 189 2.78 17.10 -17.09
N THR A 190 2.78 18.02 -18.06
CA THR A 190 3.37 19.34 -17.91
C THR A 190 2.33 20.24 -17.31
N SER A 191 2.54 20.65 -16.06
CA SER A 191 1.79 21.76 -15.50
C SER A 191 2.77 22.89 -15.27
N SER A 192 2.72 23.92 -16.11
CA SER A 192 3.31 25.21 -15.81
C SER A 192 2.57 25.77 -14.58
N LEU A 193 3.10 25.46 -13.40
CA LEU A 193 2.74 26.11 -12.14
C LEU A 193 3.29 27.54 -12.20
N THR A 194 2.61 28.41 -12.93
CA THR A 194 2.78 29.86 -12.79
C THR A 194 2.15 30.28 -11.47
N ALA A 195 2.97 31.00 -10.69
CA ALA A 195 2.74 31.45 -9.32
C ALA A 195 1.45 32.27 -9.13
#